data_AF-A0A483AQ37-F1
#
_entry.id   AF-A0A483AQ37-F1
#
_cell.length_a   1.000
_cell.length_b   1.000
_cell.length_c   1.000
_cell.angle_alpha   90.00
_cell.angle_beta   90.00
_cell.angle_gamma   90.00
#
_symmetry.space_group_name_H-M   'P 1'
#
loop_
_entity.id
_entity.type
_entity.pdbx_description
1 polymer ?
#
loop_
_entity_poly.entity_id
_entity_poly.type
_entity_poly.pdbx_seq_one_letter_code
_entity_poly.pdbx_strand_id
1 'polypeptide(L)'
;MNINNKEIELDAEGYLVHPENWDKEVALELAKSENITLTDEYWPIFDFMRVYYNEHGAAPDVRHTAKQMGVDLGVDKKVAKTKLFKMFPYGYVKQTCKIAGMRRPRGWSTG
;
A
#
# COMPACT_ATOMS: atom_id res chain seq x y z
N MET A 1 -0.96 -18.36 -2.19
CA MET A 1 -1.99 -17.85 -3.13
C MET A 1 -1.52 -18.07 -4.55
N ASN A 2 -2.37 -18.46 -5.52
CA ASN A 2 -1.95 -18.63 -6.92
C ASN A 2 -2.53 -17.50 -7.79
N ILE A 3 -1.67 -16.76 -8.49
CA ILE A 3 -2.02 -15.66 -9.40
C ILE A 3 -1.20 -15.87 -10.68
N ASN A 4 -1.84 -16.00 -11.84
CA ASN A 4 -1.16 -16.24 -13.13
C ASN A 4 -0.09 -17.36 -13.12
N ASN A 5 -0.41 -18.52 -12.55
CA ASN A 5 0.54 -19.64 -12.36
C ASN A 5 1.77 -19.30 -11.49
N LYS A 6 1.75 -18.16 -10.77
CA LYS A 6 2.76 -17.78 -9.80
C LYS A 6 2.26 -18.06 -8.40
N GLU A 7 3.07 -18.75 -7.62
CA GLU A 7 2.80 -18.96 -6.21
C GLU A 7 3.24 -17.74 -5.40
N ILE A 8 2.26 -17.02 -4.87
CA ILE A 8 2.43 -15.87 -4.02
C ILE A 8 2.35 -16.31 -2.56
N GLU A 9 3.47 -16.24 -1.88
CA GLU A 9 3.56 -16.54 -0.44
C GLU A 9 3.19 -15.31 0.38
N LEU A 10 2.26 -15.51 1.31
CA LEU A 10 1.79 -14.50 2.26
C LEU A 10 2.09 -14.98 3.69
N ASP A 11 2.38 -14.05 4.58
CA ASP A 11 2.55 -14.35 6.00
C ASP A 11 1.20 -14.58 6.71
N ALA A 12 1.25 -14.92 8.00
CA ALA A 12 0.06 -15.19 8.81
C ALA A 12 -0.92 -13.99 8.92
N GLU A 13 -0.44 -12.77 8.66
CA GLU A 13 -1.27 -11.56 8.65
C GLU A 13 -1.68 -11.13 7.24
N GLY A 14 -1.27 -11.86 6.20
CA GLY A 14 -1.60 -11.63 4.80
C GLY A 14 -0.68 -10.63 4.09
N TYR A 15 0.51 -10.33 4.60
CA TYR A 15 1.52 -9.53 3.88
C TYR A 15 2.34 -10.41 2.95
N LEU A 16 2.83 -9.83 1.85
CA LEU A 16 3.77 -10.54 0.97
C LEU A 16 5.05 -10.88 1.72
N VAL A 17 5.45 -12.15 1.63
CA VAL A 17 6.77 -12.61 2.10
C VAL A 17 7.87 -12.08 1.18
N HIS A 18 7.56 -12.05 -0.12
CA HIS A 18 8.45 -11.70 -1.23
C HIS A 18 7.94 -10.45 -1.99
N PRO A 19 8.36 -9.22 -1.64
CA PRO A 19 7.93 -7.99 -2.32
C PRO A 19 8.22 -7.93 -3.82
N GLU A 20 9.24 -8.65 -4.27
CA GLU A 20 9.61 -8.87 -5.67
C GLU A 20 8.53 -9.62 -6.46
N ASN A 21 7.67 -10.36 -5.76
CA ASN A 21 6.59 -11.10 -6.40
C ASN A 21 5.37 -10.24 -6.70
N TRP A 22 5.32 -9.01 -6.21
CA TRP A 22 4.21 -8.10 -6.41
C TRP A 22 4.11 -7.60 -7.86
N ASP A 23 2.87 -7.54 -8.34
CA ASP A 23 2.44 -6.88 -9.56
C ASP A 23 1.01 -6.33 -9.35
N LYS A 24 0.41 -5.79 -10.43
CA LYS A 24 -0.95 -5.22 -10.36
C LYS A 24 -2.02 -6.27 -10.01
N GLU A 25 -1.85 -7.51 -10.42
CA GLU A 25 -2.84 -8.55 -10.13
C GLU A 25 -2.75 -8.99 -8.67
N VAL A 26 -1.54 -9.13 -8.15
CA VAL A 26 -1.29 -9.35 -6.73
C VAL A 26 -1.92 -8.22 -5.91
N ALA A 27 -1.75 -6.97 -6.32
CA ALA A 27 -2.37 -5.83 -5.63
C ALA A 27 -3.91 -5.91 -5.63
N LEU A 28 -4.53 -6.28 -6.76
CA LEU A 28 -5.99 -6.45 -6.87
C LEU A 28 -6.50 -7.52 -5.92
N GLU A 29 -5.81 -8.65 -5.85
CA GLU A 29 -6.17 -9.76 -4.97
C GLU A 29 -5.98 -9.44 -3.48
N LEU A 30 -4.88 -8.75 -3.14
CA LEU A 30 -4.67 -8.27 -1.77
C LEU A 30 -5.71 -7.21 -1.37
N ALA A 31 -6.10 -6.33 -2.29
CA ALA A 31 -7.15 -5.35 -2.03
C ALA A 31 -8.51 -6.00 -1.77
N LYS A 32 -8.86 -7.07 -2.50
CA LYS A 32 -10.05 -7.89 -2.21
C LYS A 32 -10.02 -8.44 -0.78
N SER A 33 -8.86 -8.94 -0.33
CA SER A 33 -8.71 -9.44 1.04
C SER A 33 -8.91 -8.36 2.13
N GLU A 34 -8.68 -7.10 1.78
CA GLU A 34 -8.86 -5.93 2.67
C GLU A 34 -10.19 -5.20 2.43
N ASN A 35 -11.11 -5.79 1.65
CA ASN A 35 -12.39 -5.19 1.25
C ASN A 35 -12.24 -3.80 0.61
N ILE A 36 -11.18 -3.61 -0.20
CA ILE A 36 -10.97 -2.40 -0.99
C ILE A 36 -11.16 -2.72 -2.47
N THR A 37 -11.96 -1.90 -3.14
CA THR A 37 -12.02 -1.86 -4.60
C THR A 37 -11.00 -0.85 -5.11
N LEU A 38 -9.95 -1.33 -5.78
CA LEU A 38 -8.94 -0.46 -6.39
C LEU A 38 -9.54 0.27 -7.59
N THR A 39 -9.50 1.60 -7.53
CA THR A 39 -9.73 2.50 -8.67
C THR A 39 -8.39 3.09 -9.13
N ASP A 40 -8.42 3.85 -10.23
CA ASP A 40 -7.19 4.45 -10.77
C ASP A 40 -6.48 5.39 -9.80
N GLU A 41 -7.21 5.97 -8.84
CA GLU A 41 -6.65 6.86 -7.82
C GLU A 41 -5.69 6.15 -6.85
N TYR A 42 -5.76 4.82 -6.74
CA TYR A 42 -4.92 4.05 -5.80
C TYR A 42 -3.52 3.77 -6.36
N TRP A 43 -3.38 3.60 -7.68
CA TRP A 43 -2.12 3.20 -8.29
C TRP A 43 -0.98 4.18 -8.04
N PRO A 44 -1.15 5.51 -8.17
CA PRO A 44 -0.08 6.46 -7.86
C PRO A 44 0.45 6.33 -6.42
N ILE A 45 -0.42 5.97 -5.48
CA ILE A 45 -0.05 5.77 -4.07
C ILE A 45 0.83 4.52 -3.94
N PHE A 46 0.44 3.41 -4.57
CA PHE A 46 1.21 2.17 -4.49
C PHE A 46 2.54 2.28 -5.23
N ASP A 47 2.55 2.91 -6.40
CA ASP A 47 3.77 3.17 -7.17
C ASP A 47 4.74 4.03 -6.36
N PHE A 48 4.27 5.12 -5.75
CA PHE A 48 5.08 5.94 -4.83
C PHE A 48 5.64 5.12 -3.68
N MET A 49 4.81 4.31 -3.02
CA MET A 49 5.27 3.50 -1.88
C MET A 49 6.33 2.47 -2.29
N ARG A 50 6.19 1.86 -3.47
CA ARG A 50 7.16 0.90 -4.02
C ARG A 50 8.47 1.56 -4.41
N VAL A 51 8.42 2.72 -5.05
CA VAL A 51 9.62 3.53 -5.34
C VAL A 51 10.32 3.90 -4.03
N TYR A 52 9.58 4.44 -3.06
CA TYR A 52 10.14 4.83 -1.77
C TYR A 52 10.77 3.64 -1.04
N TYR A 53 10.11 2.47 -1.04
CA TYR A 53 10.65 1.25 -0.44
C TYR A 53 11.94 0.77 -1.14
N ASN A 54 11.99 0.80 -2.47
CA ASN A 54 13.18 0.42 -3.22
C ASN A 54 14.37 1.35 -2.93
N GLU A 55 14.11 2.63 -2.70
CA GLU A 55 15.15 3.63 -2.39
C GLU A 55 15.60 3.61 -0.92
N HIS A 56 14.67 3.40 0.02
CA HIS A 56 14.92 3.61 1.46
C HIS A 56 14.90 2.31 2.28
N GLY A 57 14.45 1.19 1.71
CA GLY A 57 14.30 -0.10 2.40
C GLY A 57 13.14 -0.16 3.41
N ALA A 58 12.29 0.87 3.47
CA ALA A 58 11.17 0.97 4.40
C ALA A 58 9.97 1.66 3.74
N ALA A 59 8.75 1.37 4.21
CA ALA A 59 7.54 2.04 3.72
C ALA A 59 7.52 3.52 4.14
N PRO A 60 7.01 4.44 3.30
CA PRO A 60 6.89 5.85 3.67
C PRO A 60 5.83 6.04 4.76
N ASP A 61 6.03 7.04 5.61
CA ASP A 61 5.00 7.44 6.57
C ASP A 61 3.84 8.19 5.88
N VAL A 62 2.72 8.34 6.59
CA VAL A 62 1.54 9.07 6.07
C VAL A 62 1.83 10.53 5.72
N ARG A 63 2.85 11.17 6.32
CA ARG A 63 3.19 12.57 6.05
C ARG A 63 3.88 12.70 4.70
N HIS A 64 4.75 11.76 4.34
CA HIS A 64 5.43 11.70 3.05
C HIS A 64 4.43 11.35 1.95
N THR A 65 3.61 10.33 2.14
CA THR A 65 2.60 9.94 1.15
C THR A 65 1.55 11.03 0.93
N ALA A 66 1.04 11.67 1.99
CA ALA A 66 0.10 12.78 1.84
C ALA A 66 0.73 14.01 1.17
N LYS A 67 2.04 14.24 1.37
CA LYS A 67 2.76 15.32 0.69
C LYS A 67 2.86 15.01 -0.81
N GLN A 68 3.29 13.80 -1.18
CA GLN A 68 3.40 13.40 -2.58
C GLN A 68 2.04 13.47 -3.28
N MET A 69 1.00 12.89 -2.67
CA MET A 69 -0.35 12.94 -3.21
C MET A 69 -0.91 14.36 -3.34
N GLY A 70 -0.51 15.28 -2.44
CA GLY A 70 -0.85 16.70 -2.56
C GLY A 70 -0.22 17.35 -3.80
N VAL A 71 1.03 17.00 -4.11
CA VAL A 71 1.72 17.44 -5.33
C VAL A 71 1.04 16.85 -6.57
N ASP A 72 0.78 15.54 -6.58
CA ASP A 72 0.21 14.84 -7.74
C ASP A 72 -1.21 15.32 -8.08
N LEU A 73 -2.01 15.65 -7.07
CA LEU A 73 -3.39 16.12 -7.24
C LEU A 73 -3.52 17.65 -7.31
N GLY A 74 -2.44 18.40 -7.06
CA GLY A 74 -2.49 19.86 -6.97
C GLY A 74 -3.34 20.38 -5.81
N VAL A 75 -3.40 19.65 -4.68
CA VAL A 75 -4.21 20.00 -3.50
C VAL A 75 -3.35 20.17 -2.25
N ASP A 76 -3.90 20.87 -1.25
CA ASP A 76 -3.23 21.00 0.04
C ASP A 76 -3.00 19.64 0.72
N LYS A 77 -1.86 19.51 1.43
CA LYS A 77 -1.47 18.30 2.16
C LYS A 77 -2.56 17.81 3.11
N LYS A 78 -3.32 18.70 3.75
CA LYS A 78 -4.41 18.34 4.66
C LYS A 78 -5.57 17.68 3.91
N VAL A 79 -5.88 18.16 2.71
CA VAL A 79 -6.90 17.58 1.83
C VAL A 79 -6.44 16.21 1.35
N ALA A 80 -5.20 16.09 0.88
CA ALA A 80 -4.61 14.81 0.46
C ALA A 80 -4.61 13.78 1.60
N LYS A 81 -4.18 14.18 2.81
CA LYS A 81 -4.21 13.32 4.00
C LYS A 81 -5.63 12.84 4.33
N THR A 82 -6.61 13.73 4.23
CA THR A 82 -8.03 13.38 4.46
C THR A 82 -8.53 12.40 3.41
N LYS A 83 -8.14 12.59 2.14
CA LYS A 83 -8.47 11.67 1.04
C LYS A 83 -7.84 10.29 1.26
N LEU A 84 -6.57 10.21 1.69
CA LEU A 84 -5.92 8.94 2.06
C LEU A 84 -6.72 8.17 3.12
N PHE A 85 -7.12 8.80 4.21
CA PHE A 85 -7.91 8.09 5.23
C PHE A 85 -9.28 7.65 4.74
N LYS A 86 -9.89 8.38 3.79
CA LYS A 86 -11.14 7.96 3.15
C LYS A 86 -10.95 6.77 2.21
N MET A 87 -9.85 6.72 1.49
CA MET A 87 -9.51 5.61 0.58
C MET A 87 -9.15 4.33 1.34
N PHE A 88 -8.63 4.45 2.56
CA PHE A 88 -8.19 3.32 3.39
C PHE A 88 -8.89 3.31 4.77
N PRO A 89 -10.18 2.91 4.82
CA PRO A 89 -11.02 3.05 6.00
C PRO A 89 -10.63 2.12 7.17
N TYR A 90 -9.93 1.01 6.90
CA TYR A 90 -9.47 0.06 7.93
C TYR A 90 -8.04 0.34 8.40
N GLY A 91 -7.52 1.52 8.04
CA GLY A 91 -6.20 2.01 8.45
C GLY A 91 -5.25 2.10 7.28
N TYR A 92 -5.00 3.35 6.83
CA TYR A 92 -4.07 3.70 5.75
C TYR A 92 -2.80 2.85 5.76
N VAL A 93 -2.09 2.82 6.88
CA VAL A 93 -0.80 2.13 6.96
C VAL A 93 -0.94 0.64 6.64
N LYS A 94 -1.82 -0.05 7.39
CA LYS A 94 -2.00 -1.50 7.27
C LYS A 94 -2.37 -1.86 5.83
N GLN A 95 -3.41 -1.19 5.33
CA GLN A 95 -3.98 -1.50 4.03
C GLN A 95 -3.01 -1.16 2.90
N THR A 96 -2.36 0.01 2.93
CA THR A 96 -1.41 0.37 1.89
C THR A 96 -0.14 -0.45 1.91
N CYS A 97 0.41 -0.77 3.08
CA CYS A 97 1.58 -1.64 3.16
C CYS A 97 1.28 -3.03 2.58
N LYS A 98 0.13 -3.61 2.95
CA LYS A 98 -0.27 -4.91 2.42
C LYS A 98 -0.49 -4.86 0.91
N ILE A 99 -1.33 -3.94 0.43
CA ILE A 99 -1.73 -3.88 -0.98
C ILE A 99 -0.58 -3.46 -1.90
N ALA A 100 0.30 -2.55 -1.46
CA ALA A 100 1.50 -2.15 -2.21
C ALA A 100 2.59 -3.23 -2.24
N GLY A 101 2.37 -4.35 -1.55
CA GLY A 101 3.27 -5.49 -1.52
C GLY A 101 4.51 -5.28 -0.66
N MET A 102 4.38 -4.52 0.41
CA MET A 102 5.43 -4.35 1.41
C MET A 102 5.47 -5.56 2.33
N ARG A 103 6.67 -5.87 2.82
CA ARG A 103 6.81 -6.83 3.93
C ARG A 103 6.12 -6.27 5.16
N ARG A 104 5.67 -7.17 6.03
CA ARG A 104 5.14 -6.82 7.34
C ARG A 104 6.08 -5.85 8.06
N PRO A 105 5.62 -4.66 8.47
CA PRO A 105 6.46 -3.73 9.21
C PRO A 105 6.83 -4.33 10.57
N ARG A 106 8.12 -4.39 10.90
CA ARG A 106 8.66 -5.02 12.13
C ARG A 106 8.36 -4.24 13.43
N GLY A 107 7.48 -3.23 13.43
CA GLY A 107 7.39 -2.25 14.51
C GLY A 107 6.01 -1.65 14.85
N TRP A 108 4.88 -2.18 14.37
CA TRP A 108 3.57 -1.68 14.85
C TRP A 108 3.17 -2.39 16.15
N SER A 109 3.55 -1.80 17.29
CA SER A 109 2.78 -1.98 18.51
C SER A 109 1.44 -1.29 18.29
N THR A 110 0.39 -2.08 18.12
CA THR A 110 -0.98 -1.63 18.41
C THR A 110 -1.04 -1.40 19.92
N GLY A 111 -0.66 -0.20 20.35
CA GLY A 111 -1.03 0.31 21.67
C GLY A 111 -2.50 0.67 21.70
#